data_AF-A0A9X0A5L7-F1
#
_entry.id   AF-A0A9X0A5L7-F1
#
_cell.length_a   1.000
_cell.length_b   1.000
_cell.length_c   1.000
_cell.angle_alpha   90.00
_cell.angle_beta   90.00
_cell.angle_gamma   90.00
#
_symmetry.space_group_name_H-M   'P 1'
#
loop_
_entity.id
_entity.type
_entity.pdbx_description
1 polymer ?
#
loop_
_entity_poly.entity_id
_entity_poly.type
_entity_poly.pdbx_seq_one_letter_code
_entity_poly.pdbx_strand_id
1 'polypeptide(L)'
;MNALAVFLCFLVSTIASDPEENVGSSEDLFEGDMRLNFQQRAAANGQSGRGSIRTGKWTGAVLTYVIDSSLGKGFLIISVEYIVSSLTQCSCKDLVR
;
A
#
# COMPACT_ATOMS: atom_id res chain seq x y z
N MET A 1 9.20 25.40 34.42
CA MET A 1 9.11 24.53 33.22
C MET A 1 7.63 24.21 33.03
N ASN A 2 7.04 24.81 32.01
CA ASN A 2 5.61 25.09 31.98
C ASN A 2 4.84 23.79 31.67
N ALA A 3 4.12 23.26 32.66
CA ALA A 3 3.20 22.13 32.50
C ALA A 3 2.22 22.33 31.33
N LEU A 4 1.92 23.59 31.01
CA LEU A 4 1.13 24.01 29.85
C LEU A 4 1.75 23.55 28.51
N ALA A 5 3.07 23.61 28.36
CA ALA A 5 3.74 23.20 27.13
C ALA A 5 3.69 21.68 26.92
N VAL A 6 3.85 20.91 28.01
CA VAL A 6 3.72 19.45 27.98
C VAL A 6 2.29 19.04 27.64
N PHE A 7 1.29 19.69 28.24
CA PHE A 7 -0.12 19.43 27.96
C PHE A 7 -0.50 19.75 26.50
N LEU A 8 0.04 20.84 25.94
CA LEU A 8 -0.16 21.20 24.53
C LEU A 8 0.48 20.18 23.57
N CYS A 9 1.66 19.65 23.87
CA CYS A 9 2.28 18.60 23.04
C CYS A 9 1.46 17.30 23.03
N PHE A 10 0.86 16.90 24.16
CA PHE A 10 -0.04 15.73 24.21
C PHE A 10 -1.33 15.96 23.42
N LEU A 11 -1.87 17.18 23.43
CA LEU A 11 -3.11 17.52 22.70
C LEU A 11 -2.92 17.52 21.17
N VAL A 12 -1.74 17.91 20.67
CA VAL A 12 -1.42 17.87 19.23
C VAL A 12 -1.21 16.43 18.75
N SER A 13 -0.69 15.56 19.62
CA SER A 13 -0.40 14.15 19.29
C SER A 13 -1.67 13.32 19.08
N THR A 14 -2.79 13.68 19.72
CA THR A 14 -4.06 12.95 19.58
C THR A 14 -4.84 13.33 18.32
N ILE A 15 -4.58 14.50 17.73
CA ILE A 15 -5.27 14.99 16.52
C ILE A 15 -4.58 14.49 15.24
N ALA A 16 -3.30 14.11 15.31
CA ALA A 16 -2.55 13.53 14.18
C ALA A 16 -2.78 12.02 13.99
N SER A 17 -3.93 11.50 14.41
CA SER A 17 -4.38 10.19 13.99
C SER A 17 -5.12 10.40 12.67
N ASP A 18 -4.45 10.24 11.53
CA ASP A 18 -5.05 10.34 10.19
C ASP A 18 -6.19 9.31 10.09
N PRO A 19 -7.46 9.70 10.29
CA PRO A 19 -8.56 8.74 10.28
C PRO A 19 -8.93 8.37 8.84
N GLU A 20 -8.42 9.12 7.85
CA GLU A 20 -8.75 8.99 6.44
C GLU A 20 -8.16 7.71 5.81
N GLU A 21 -7.05 7.17 6.33
CA GLU A 21 -6.43 5.95 5.79
C GLU A 21 -7.41 4.76 5.76
N ASN A 22 -8.37 4.73 6.69
CA ASN A 22 -9.35 3.64 6.84
C ASN A 22 -10.73 3.95 6.21
N VAL A 23 -10.90 5.10 5.53
CA VAL A 23 -12.17 5.47 4.88
C VAL A 23 -12.23 4.85 3.49
N GLY A 24 -12.28 3.51 3.42
CA GLY A 24 -12.24 2.81 2.13
C GLY A 24 -12.54 1.33 2.14
N SER A 25 -12.99 0.74 3.27
CA SER A 25 -13.30 -0.69 3.31
C SER A 25 -14.52 -0.99 2.44
N SER A 26 -14.27 -1.39 1.21
CA SER A 26 -15.25 -2.02 0.34
C SER A 26 -15.52 -3.42 0.90
N GLU A 27 -16.81 -3.78 1.10
CA GLU A 27 -17.22 -5.08 1.65
C GLU A 27 -16.70 -6.29 0.83
N ASP A 28 -16.25 -6.05 -0.40
CA ASP A 28 -15.73 -7.06 -1.31
C ASP A 28 -14.19 -7.21 -1.29
N LEU A 29 -13.48 -6.36 -0.53
CA LEU A 29 -12.03 -6.45 -0.38
C LEU A 29 -11.65 -7.45 0.71
N PHE A 30 -10.66 -8.29 0.40
CA PHE A 30 -10.03 -9.15 1.38
C PHE A 30 -9.10 -8.32 2.26
N GLU A 31 -9.22 -8.43 3.58
CA GLU A 31 -8.46 -7.65 4.59
C GLU A 31 -8.62 -6.11 4.47
N GLY A 32 -9.57 -5.65 3.65
CA GLY A 32 -9.91 -4.23 3.50
C GLY A 32 -9.25 -3.50 2.34
N ASP A 33 -8.20 -4.06 1.72
CA ASP A 33 -7.38 -3.37 0.71
C ASP A 33 -7.05 -4.23 -0.54
N MET A 34 -7.41 -5.51 -0.56
CA MET A 34 -7.03 -6.42 -1.65
C MET A 34 -8.20 -7.02 -2.42
N ARG A 35 -8.12 -6.92 -3.75
CA ARG A 35 -9.08 -7.58 -4.66
C ARG A 35 -8.69 -9.04 -4.90
N LEU A 36 -9.40 -9.92 -4.20
CA LEU A 36 -9.57 -11.36 -4.38
C LEU A 36 -10.13 -11.80 -5.75
N ASN A 37 -9.36 -12.46 -6.63
CA ASN A 37 -10.04 -13.33 -7.61
C ASN A 37 -10.58 -14.62 -6.94
N PHE A 38 -11.48 -15.35 -7.60
CA PHE A 38 -12.15 -16.51 -7.01
C PHE A 38 -11.17 -17.58 -6.48
N GLN A 39 -10.13 -17.89 -7.25
CA GLN A 39 -9.13 -18.89 -6.88
C GLN A 39 -8.26 -18.42 -5.71
N GLN A 40 -7.92 -17.13 -5.65
CA GLN A 40 -7.20 -16.53 -4.54
C GLN A 40 -8.03 -16.50 -3.25
N ARG A 41 -9.35 -16.27 -3.33
CA ARG A 41 -10.27 -16.37 -2.18
C ARG A 41 -10.34 -17.81 -1.64
N ALA A 42 -10.50 -18.79 -2.52
CA ALA A 42 -10.49 -20.20 -2.13
C ALA A 42 -9.16 -20.60 -1.48
N ALA A 43 -8.04 -20.12 -2.00
CA ALA A 43 -6.71 -20.35 -1.43
C ALA A 43 -6.48 -19.64 -0.09
N ALA A 44 -7.07 -18.46 0.13
CA ALA A 44 -6.96 -17.71 1.38
C ALA A 44 -7.71 -18.38 2.54
N ASN A 45 -8.89 -18.96 2.27
CA ASN A 45 -9.75 -19.56 3.30
C ASN A 45 -9.25 -20.94 3.82
N GLY A 46 -8.37 -21.62 3.09
CA GLY A 46 -7.90 -22.98 3.41
C GLY A 46 -6.76 -23.12 4.43
N GLN A 47 -6.46 -22.09 5.24
CA GLN A 47 -5.38 -22.06 6.24
C GLN A 47 -3.95 -22.39 5.72
N SER A 48 -3.55 -21.80 4.58
CA SER A 48 -2.15 -21.68 4.11
C SER A 48 -2.00 -20.55 3.08
N GLY A 49 -2.17 -19.29 3.49
CA GLY A 49 -1.79 -18.10 2.70
C GLY A 49 -0.39 -17.62 3.10
N ARG A 50 0.50 -17.04 2.27
CA ARG A 50 0.55 -16.64 0.84
C ARG A 50 1.92 -17.06 0.27
N GLY A 51 2.10 -16.99 -1.05
CA GLY A 51 3.42 -16.96 -1.72
C GLY A 51 3.52 -15.84 -2.77
N SER A 52 2.81 -14.73 -2.55
CA SER A 52 1.97 -13.96 -3.50
C SER A 52 0.68 -14.74 -3.88
N ILE A 53 -0.01 -15.20 -2.84
CA ILE A 53 -1.34 -15.86 -2.83
C ILE A 53 -1.60 -16.92 -3.93
N ARG A 54 -0.78 -17.90 -4.29
CA ARG A 54 0.31 -18.60 -3.63
C ARG A 54 1.59 -18.67 -4.49
N THR A 55 1.64 -18.06 -5.68
CA THR A 55 2.87 -17.77 -6.46
C THR A 55 2.58 -16.84 -7.65
N GLY A 56 1.58 -15.96 -7.56
CA GLY A 56 1.30 -14.95 -8.59
C GLY A 56 2.43 -13.93 -8.68
N LYS A 57 3.60 -14.37 -9.15
CA LYS A 57 4.85 -13.63 -9.24
C LYS A 57 4.99 -13.13 -10.66
N TRP A 58 5.57 -11.95 -10.77
CA TRP A 58 5.99 -11.41 -12.05
C TRP A 58 7.12 -12.25 -12.62
N THR A 59 6.98 -12.68 -13.87
CA THR A 59 7.99 -13.47 -14.58
C THR A 59 9.30 -12.71 -14.63
N GLY A 60 10.40 -13.38 -14.29
CA GLY A 60 11.73 -12.73 -14.24
C GLY A 60 11.87 -11.65 -13.16
N ALA A 61 10.92 -11.55 -12.21
CA ALA A 61 10.84 -10.47 -11.25
C ALA A 61 10.69 -9.07 -11.90
N VAL A 62 10.15 -9.01 -13.12
CA VAL A 62 9.93 -7.77 -13.88
C VAL A 62 8.46 -7.34 -13.82
N LEU A 63 8.18 -6.19 -13.22
CA LEU A 63 6.85 -5.57 -13.21
C LEU A 63 6.79 -4.42 -14.22
N THR A 64 5.95 -4.56 -15.24
CA THR A 64 5.63 -3.47 -16.17
C THR A 64 4.47 -2.62 -15.63
N TYR A 65 4.60 -1.30 -15.63
CA TYR A 65 3.57 -0.39 -15.12
C TYR A 65 3.36 0.82 -16.02
N VAL A 66 2.12 1.32 -16.04
CA VAL A 66 1.76 2.60 -16.66
C VAL A 66 1.04 3.44 -15.62
N ILE A 67 1.41 4.72 -15.52
CA ILE A 67 0.69 5.69 -14.70
C ILE A 67 -0.44 6.24 -15.55
N ASP A 68 -1.67 5.87 -15.20
CA ASP A 68 -2.86 6.32 -15.92
C ASP A 68 -3.03 7.85 -15.81
N SER A 69 -3.46 8.47 -16.91
CA SER A 69 -3.67 9.93 -16.98
C SER A 69 -4.68 10.46 -15.96
N SER A 70 -5.61 9.62 -15.49
CA SER A 70 -6.58 9.95 -14.44
C SER A 70 -5.95 10.19 -13.06
N LEU A 71 -4.73 9.71 -12.82
CA LEU A 71 -3.98 9.96 -11.60
C LEU A 71 -3.45 11.41 -11.51
N GLY A 72 -3.82 12.28 -12.47
CA GLY A 72 -3.27 13.58 -12.92
C GLY A 72 -2.88 14.66 -11.90
N LYS A 73 -2.83 14.35 -10.60
CA LYS A 73 -2.14 15.13 -9.59
C LYS A 73 -0.65 14.81 -9.64
N GLY A 74 0.17 15.80 -10.00
CA GLY A 74 1.63 15.63 -10.14
C GLY A 74 2.34 15.05 -8.91
N PHE A 75 1.84 15.33 -7.69
CA PHE A 75 2.43 14.76 -6.47
C PHE A 75 2.27 13.23 -6.40
N LEU A 76 1.16 12.66 -6.90
CA LEU A 76 0.95 11.20 -6.90
C LEU A 76 1.94 10.52 -7.84
N ILE A 77 2.19 11.14 -9.00
CA ILE A 77 3.18 10.66 -9.96
C ILE A 77 4.57 10.63 -9.31
N ILE A 78 4.97 11.72 -8.66
CA ILE A 78 6.27 11.79 -7.96
C ILE A 78 6.38 10.71 -6.87
N SER A 79 5.32 10.51 -6.08
CA SER A 79 5.30 9.48 -5.04
C SER A 79 5.45 8.07 -5.62
N VAL A 80 4.74 7.76 -6.72
CA VAL A 80 4.86 6.46 -7.39
C VAL A 80 6.29 6.24 -7.89
N GLU A 81 6.89 7.22 -8.57
CA GLU A 81 8.26 7.09 -9.09
C GLU A 81 9.29 6.94 -7.96
N TYR A 82 9.10 7.64 -6.83
CA TYR A 82 9.94 7.48 -5.65
C TYR A 82 9.86 6.06 -5.07
N ILE A 83 8.65 5.51 -4.93
CA ILE A 83 8.44 4.14 -4.45
C ILE A 83 9.09 3.14 -5.40
N VAL A 84 8.91 3.32 -6.71
CA VAL A 84 9.52 2.46 -7.74
C VAL A 84 11.04 2.45 -7.58
N SER A 85 11.67 3.62 -7.45
CA SER A 85 13.13 3.75 -7.26
C SER A 85 13.63 3.08 -5.97
N SER A 86 12.90 3.24 -4.87
CA SER A 86 13.25 2.61 -3.60
C SER A 86 13.21 1.07 -3.68
N LEU A 87 12.19 0.53 -4.36
CA LEU A 87 12.01 -0.90 -4.53
C LEU A 87 13.07 -1.55 -5.43
N THR A 88 13.49 -0.88 -6.51
CA THR A 88 14.57 -1.40 -7.37
C THR A 88 15.93 -1.34 -6.67
N GLN A 89 16.17 -0.35 -5.81
CA GLN A 89 17.43 -0.25 -5.08
C GLN A 89 17.57 -1.31 -3.97
N CYS A 90 16.46 -1.63 -3.29
CA CYS A 90 16.48 -2.52 -2.12
C CYS A 90 16.14 -3.99 -2.47
N SER A 91 15.79 -4.30 -3.72
CA SER A 91 15.37 -5.65 -4.09
C SER A 91 15.88 -6.07 -5.47
N CYS A 92 16.04 -7.38 -5.70
CA CYS A 92 16.39 -7.95 -7.01
C CYS A 92 15.20 -7.96 -7.99
N LYS A 93 14.30 -6.96 -7.92
CA LYS A 93 13.13 -6.84 -8.78
C LYS A 93 13.31 -5.65 -9.70
N ASP A 94 13.03 -5.85 -10.96
CA ASP A 94 13.08 -4.79 -11.96
C ASP A 94 11.66 -4.23 -12.17
N LEU A 95 11.53 -2.92 -12.04
CA LEU A 95 10.31 -2.21 -12.40
C LEU A 95 10.59 -1.44 -13.69
N VAL A 96 9.83 -1.76 -14.73
CA VAL A 96 10.02 -1.22 -16.07
C VAL A 96 8.74 -0.47 -16.45
N ARG A 97 8.91 0.76 -16.91
CA ARG A 97 7.79 1.56 -17.42
C ARG A 97 7.54 1.25 -18.89
#